data_AF-A0A8J8GH93-F1
#
_entry.id   AF-A0A8J8GH93-F1
#
_cell.length_a   1.000
_cell.length_b   1.000
_cell.length_c   1.000
_cell.angle_alpha   90.00
_cell.angle_beta   90.00
_cell.angle_gamma   90.00
#
_symmetry.space_group_name_H-M   'P 1'
#
loop_
_entity.id
_entity.type
_entity.pdbx_description
1 polymer ?
#
loop_
_entity_poly.entity_id
_entity_poly.type
_entity_poly.pdbx_seq_one_letter_code
_entity_poly.pdbx_strand_id
1 'polypeptide(L)'
;MEQNTLKTTLSYLTSELNRIQTIAGTLSSIEEQHYKDLTSIGDDKLNQIALEEQNASRQLGEIKQLCIGLTQKIEELKQQNG
;
A
#
# COMPACT_ATOMS: atom_id res chain seq x y z
N MET A 1 1.29 26.26 -21.35
CA MET A 1 0.14 25.42 -20.93
C MET A 1 0.59 24.02 -20.53
N GLU A 2 1.43 23.35 -21.31
CA GLU A 2 1.85 21.95 -21.04
C GLU A 2 2.54 21.73 -19.68
N GLN A 3 3.40 22.63 -19.22
CA GLN A 3 4.05 22.52 -17.90
C GLN A 3 3.05 22.56 -16.72
N ASN A 4 1.99 23.38 -16.82
CA ASN A 4 0.95 23.43 -15.78
C ASN A 4 0.11 22.16 -15.76
N THR A 5 -0.18 21.59 -16.94
CA THR A 5 -0.85 20.29 -17.04
C THR A 5 0.01 19.20 -16.39
N LEU A 6 1.30 19.13 -16.71
CA LEU A 6 2.22 18.15 -16.12
C LEU A 6 2.27 18.27 -14.59
N LYS A 7 2.44 19.48 -14.05
CA LYS A 7 2.47 19.72 -12.59
C LYS A 7 1.17 19.28 -11.91
N THR A 8 0.03 19.54 -12.55
CA THR A 8 -1.29 19.14 -12.05
C THR A 8 -1.43 17.62 -12.05
N THR A 9 -1.05 16.95 -13.15
CA THR A 9 -1.06 15.49 -13.27
C THR A 9 -0.16 14.83 -12.23
N LEU A 10 1.07 15.30 -12.05
CA LEU A 10 1.99 14.77 -11.03
C LEU A 10 1.44 14.96 -9.61
N SER A 11 0.78 16.09 -9.34
CA SER A 11 0.16 16.34 -8.03
C SER A 11 -1.03 15.41 -7.77
N TYR A 12 -1.84 15.17 -8.79
CA TYR A 12 -2.94 14.20 -8.72
C TYR A 12 -2.42 12.77 -8.48
N LEU A 13 -1.39 12.34 -9.23
CA LEU A 13 -0.79 11.02 -9.04
C LEU A 13 -0.22 10.82 -7.63
N THR A 14 0.48 11.83 -7.07
CA THR A 14 0.93 11.78 -5.66
C THR A 14 -0.25 11.58 -4.70
N SER A 15 -1.35 12.31 -4.89
CA SER A 15 -2.54 12.18 -4.05
C SER A 15 -3.12 10.77 -4.09
N GLU A 16 -3.30 10.21 -5.29
CA GLU A 16 -3.86 8.86 -5.45
C GLU A 16 -2.92 7.78 -4.91
N LEU A 17 -1.60 7.90 -5.11
CA LEU A 17 -0.62 6.98 -4.52
C LEU A 17 -0.64 7.02 -3.00
N ASN A 18 -0.78 8.20 -2.39
CA ASN A 18 -0.91 8.32 -0.93
C ASN A 18 -2.21 7.70 -0.41
N ARG A 19 -3.32 7.81 -1.16
CA ARG A 19 -4.58 7.15 -0.81
C ARG A 19 -4.44 5.62 -0.87
N ILE A 20 -3.85 5.09 -1.94
CA ILE A 20 -3.60 3.65 -2.08
C ILE A 20 -2.65 3.15 -0.98
N GLN A 21 -1.56 3.88 -0.70
CA GLN A 21 -0.63 3.58 0.40
C GLN A 21 -1.36 3.45 1.73
N THR A 22 -2.28 4.38 2.01
CA THR A 22 -3.05 4.39 3.25
C THR A 22 -3.97 3.18 3.34
N ILE A 23 -4.73 2.90 2.27
CA ILE A 23 -5.62 1.74 2.20
C ILE A 23 -4.84 0.43 2.36
N ALA A 24 -3.74 0.27 1.63
CA ALA A 24 -2.89 -0.91 1.71
C ALA A 24 -2.32 -1.09 3.13
N GLY A 25 -1.88 -0.01 3.78
CA GLY A 25 -1.42 -0.06 5.17
C GLY A 25 -2.51 -0.47 6.16
N THR A 26 -3.72 0.06 6.01
CA THR A 26 -4.86 -0.31 6.86
C THR A 26 -5.23 -1.78 6.68
N LEU A 27 -5.39 -2.24 5.43
CA LEU A 27 -5.73 -3.63 5.15
C LEU A 27 -4.62 -4.58 5.63
N SER A 28 -3.34 -4.24 5.42
CA SER A 28 -2.22 -5.05 5.90
C SER A 28 -2.28 -5.27 7.41
N SER A 29 -2.66 -4.24 8.17
CA SER A 29 -2.82 -4.30 9.62
C SER A 29 -4.04 -5.15 10.04
N ILE A 30 -5.13 -5.09 9.27
CA ILE A 30 -6.33 -5.91 9.48
C ILE A 30 -6.02 -7.39 9.26
N GLU A 31 -5.37 -7.75 8.15
CA GLU A 31 -5.03 -9.15 7.88
C GLU A 31 -4.00 -9.71 8.86
N GLU A 32 -3.09 -8.87 9.37
CA GLU A 32 -2.20 -9.27 10.45
C GLU A 32 -2.98 -9.59 11.75
N GLN A 33 -4.07 -8.87 12.01
CA GLN A 33 -4.95 -9.16 13.14
C GLN A 33 -5.75 -10.45 12.90
N HIS A 34 -6.32 -10.64 11.71
CA HIS A 34 -7.01 -11.88 11.35
C HIS A 34 -6.10 -13.11 11.48
N TYR A 35 -4.85 -13.01 11.04
CA TYR A 35 -3.85 -14.06 11.25
C TYR A 35 -3.69 -14.43 12.73
N LYS A 36 -3.55 -13.43 13.61
CA LYS A 36 -3.40 -13.64 15.06
C LYS A 36 -4.65 -14.29 15.66
N ASP A 37 -5.83 -13.82 15.26
CA ASP A 37 -7.10 -14.33 15.77
C ASP A 37 -7.31 -15.79 15.35
N LEU A 38 -7.08 -16.12 14.08
CA LEU A 38 -7.23 -17.48 13.55
C LEU A 38 -6.23 -18.47 14.15
N THR A 39 -4.97 -18.08 14.32
CA THR A 39 -3.94 -18.96 14.91
C THR A 39 -4.14 -19.18 16.42
N SER A 40 -4.85 -18.28 17.11
CA SER A 40 -5.11 -18.41 18.55
C SER A 40 -6.09 -19.53 18.91
N ILE A 41 -6.89 -19.98 17.94
CA ILE A 41 -7.99 -20.95 18.15
C ILE A 41 -7.47 -22.40 18.13
N GLY A 42 -6.30 -22.67 17.54
CA GLY A 42 -5.66 -23.99 17.55
C GLY A 42 -6.33 -25.05 16.67
N ASP A 43 -7.18 -24.63 15.72
CA ASP A 43 -7.81 -25.50 14.72
C ASP A 43 -6.97 -25.52 13.43
N ASP A 44 -6.65 -26.72 12.92
CA ASP A 44 -5.77 -26.89 11.75
C ASP A 44 -6.33 -26.26 10.47
N LYS A 45 -7.66 -26.24 10.31
CA LYS A 45 -8.31 -25.63 9.16
C LYS A 45 -8.28 -24.10 9.26
N LEU A 46 -8.45 -23.55 10.46
CA LEU A 46 -8.27 -22.11 10.70
C LEU A 46 -6.81 -21.68 10.52
N ASN A 47 -5.85 -22.52 10.88
CA ASN A 47 -4.43 -22.26 10.63
C ASN A 47 -4.11 -22.14 9.13
N GLN A 48 -4.75 -22.93 8.28
CA GLN A 48 -4.59 -22.81 6.83
C GLN A 48 -5.12 -21.46 6.31
N ILE A 49 -6.28 -21.02 6.78
CA ILE A 49 -6.84 -19.70 6.44
C ILE A 49 -5.93 -18.58 6.96
N ALA A 50 -5.37 -18.74 8.16
CA ALA A 50 -4.44 -17.77 8.72
C ALA A 50 -3.23 -17.54 7.81
N LEU A 51 -2.68 -18.60 7.19
CA LEU A 51 -1.57 -18.45 6.23
C LEU A 51 -1.97 -17.60 5.01
N GLU A 52 -3.22 -17.65 4.57
CA GLU A 52 -3.73 -16.78 3.51
C GLU A 52 -3.75 -15.32 3.96
N GLU A 53 -4.23 -15.05 5.19
CA GLU A 53 -4.25 -13.69 5.77
C GLU A 53 -2.83 -13.13 5.99
N GLN A 54 -1.89 -13.96 6.44
CA GLN A 54 -0.49 -13.57 6.57
C GLN A 54 0.11 -13.19 5.22
N ASN A 55 -0.19 -13.95 4.18
CA ASN A 55 0.27 -13.66 2.82
C ASN A 55 -0.36 -12.38 2.27
N ALA A 56 -1.65 -12.17 2.48
CA ALA A 56 -2.35 -10.95 2.10
C ALA A 56 -1.74 -9.73 2.81
N SER A 57 -1.52 -9.81 4.12
CA SER A 57 -0.85 -8.77 4.90
C SER A 57 0.51 -8.38 4.31
N ARG A 58 1.33 -9.38 3.94
CA ARG A 58 2.65 -9.15 3.32
C ARG A 58 2.53 -8.44 1.97
N GLN A 59 1.65 -8.92 1.09
CA GLN A 59 1.45 -8.32 -0.24
C GLN A 59 0.95 -6.86 -0.14
N LEU A 60 0.05 -6.57 0.80
CA LEU A 60 -0.42 -5.22 1.07
C LEU A 60 0.70 -4.32 1.62
N GLY A 61 1.59 -4.88 2.46
CA GLY A 61 2.81 -4.22 2.90
C GLY A 61 3.74 -3.86 1.73
N GLU A 62 3.91 -4.77 0.76
CA GLU A 62 4.68 -4.51 -0.46
C GLU A 62 4.05 -3.41 -1.32
N ILE A 63 2.73 -3.43 -1.52
CA ILE A 63 1.99 -2.37 -2.24
C ILE A 63 2.20 -1.02 -1.56
N LYS A 64 2.12 -0.96 -0.23
CA LYS A 64 2.39 0.27 0.53
C LYS A 64 3.79 0.82 0.24
N GLN A 65 4.82 -0.04 0.21
CA GLN A 65 6.18 0.39 -0.11
C GLN A 65 6.33 0.83 -1.56
N LEU A 66 5.67 0.16 -2.51
CA LEU A 66 5.64 0.58 -3.91
C LEU A 66 5.04 1.98 -4.07
N CYS A 67 3.94 2.27 -3.39
CA CYS A 67 3.35 3.61 -3.41
C CYS A 67 4.30 4.68 -2.85
N ILE A 68 5.01 4.38 -1.75
CA ILE A 68 6.02 5.30 -1.18
C ILE A 68 7.12 5.58 -2.21
N GLY A 69 7.69 4.54 -2.83
CA GLY A 69 8.75 4.69 -3.83
C GLY A 69 8.31 5.47 -5.06
N LEU A 70 7.09 5.24 -5.54
CA LEU A 70 6.52 5.97 -6.67
C LEU A 70 6.27 7.45 -6.33
N THR A 71 5.75 7.73 -5.13
CA THR A 71 5.58 9.12 -4.66
C THR A 71 6.93 9.84 -4.59
N GLN A 72 7.97 9.20 -4.04
CA GLN A 72 9.33 9.77 -4.03
C GLN A 72 9.84 10.07 -5.44
N LYS A 73 9.64 9.15 -6.38
CA LYS A 73 10.05 9.35 -7.78
C LYS A 73 9.31 10.51 -8.45
N ILE A 74 8.02 10.69 -8.14
CA ILE A 74 7.24 11.83 -8.63
C ILE A 74 7.75 13.15 -8.05
N GLU A 75 8.13 13.19 -6.78
CA GLU A 75 8.72 14.39 -6.18
C GLU A 75 10.06 14.76 -6.81
N GLU A 76 10.91 13.79 -7.13
CA GLU A 76 12.14 14.03 -7.92
C GLU A 76 11.81 14.63 -9.29
N LEU A 77 10.79 14.11 -10.00
CA LEU A 77 10.37 14.64 -11.29
C LEU A 77 9.82 16.07 -11.20
N LYS A 78 9.11 16.41 -10.11
CA LYS A 78 8.64 17.77 -9.86
C LYS A 78 9.81 18.74 -9.65
N GLN A 79 10.86 18.31 -8.96
CA GLN A 79 12.06 19.14 -8.72
C GLN A 79 12.90 19.34 -9.99
N GLN A 80 12.95 18.36 -10.89
CA GLN A 80 13.68 18.47 -12.17
C GLN A 80 12.95 19.32 -13.22
N ASN A 81 11.63 19.49 -13.10
CA ASN A 81 10.77 20.21 -14.05
C ASN A 81 10.13 21.48 -13.46
N GLY A 82 10.59 21.94 -12.30
CA GLY A 82 10.18 23.19 -11.64
C GLY A 82 11.21 24.28 -11.81
#